data_AF-Q31GS2-F1
#
_entry.id   AF-Q31GS2-F1
#
_cell.length_a   1.000
_cell.length_b   1.000
_cell.length_c   1.000
_cell.angle_alpha   90.00
_cell.angle_beta   90.00
_cell.angle_gamma   90.00
#
_symmetry.space_group_name_H-M   'P 1'
#
loop_
_entity.id
_entity.type
_entity.pdbx_description
1 polymer ?
#
loop_
_entity_poly.entity_id
_entity_poly.type
_entity_poly.pdbx_seq_one_letter_code
_entity_poly.pdbx_strand_id
1 'polypeptide(L)'
;MPRARKAVPSETIREYRPLFSSTSNEDNVATVYAFISKEVDMMPGDWRDPGNPSPYELRTTIHTCKRVWQLNKDALSHPDCDIEATQYNIKVLEKLYIQLMDYLVE
;
A
#
# COMPACT_ATOMS: atom_id res chain seq x y z
N MET A 1 -27.04 7.34 44.65
CA MET A 1 -27.71 6.51 43.62
C MET A 1 -26.95 6.67 42.30
N PRO A 2 -26.15 5.67 41.86
CA PRO A 2 -25.34 5.78 40.64
C PRO A 2 -26.18 5.54 39.38
N ARG A 3 -26.04 6.44 38.39
CA ARG A 3 -26.77 6.44 37.12
C ARG A 3 -26.19 5.36 36.19
N ALA A 4 -27.03 4.43 35.75
CA ALA A 4 -26.67 3.31 34.89
C ALA A 4 -26.17 3.76 33.50
N ARG A 5 -25.07 3.12 33.05
CA ARG A 5 -24.51 3.24 31.70
C ARG A 5 -25.47 2.56 30.71
N LYS A 6 -25.92 3.29 29.68
CA LYS A 6 -26.69 2.71 28.58
C LYS A 6 -25.71 2.04 27.60
N ALA A 7 -25.91 0.75 27.37
CA ALA A 7 -25.19 -0.03 26.37
C ALA A 7 -25.61 0.41 24.96
N VAL A 8 -24.62 0.57 24.07
CA VAL A 8 -24.84 0.86 22.64
C VAL A 8 -25.04 -0.49 21.93
N PRO A 9 -26.15 -0.70 21.19
CA PRO A 9 -26.38 -1.95 20.48
C PRO A 9 -25.39 -2.16 19.33
N SER A 10 -24.81 -3.36 19.27
CA SER A 10 -24.02 -3.85 18.13
C SER A 10 -24.95 -4.15 16.95
N GLU A 11 -25.10 -3.19 16.04
CA GLU A 11 -25.79 -3.44 14.78
C GLU A 11 -24.83 -4.04 13.76
N THR A 12 -25.11 -5.31 13.45
CA THR A 12 -24.50 -6.13 12.42
C THR A 12 -24.77 -5.50 11.06
N ILE A 13 -23.74 -5.00 10.37
CA ILE A 13 -23.85 -4.62 8.95
C ILE A 13 -23.96 -5.92 8.15
N ARG A 14 -25.19 -6.40 8.00
CA ARG A 14 -25.58 -7.44 7.05
C ARG A 14 -25.84 -6.78 5.69
N GLU A 15 -25.30 -7.42 4.66
CA GLU A 15 -25.63 -7.27 3.23
C GLU A 15 -24.93 -6.14 2.46
N TYR A 16 -23.65 -6.32 2.16
CA TYR A 16 -23.07 -5.75 0.94
C TYR A 16 -23.38 -6.68 -0.23
N ARG A 17 -24.22 -6.23 -1.18
CA ARG A 17 -24.58 -6.97 -2.39
C ARG A 17 -23.67 -6.49 -3.54
N PRO A 18 -22.71 -7.30 -4.04
CA PRO A 18 -21.90 -6.88 -5.17
C PRO A 18 -22.75 -6.85 -6.45
N LEU A 19 -22.62 -5.75 -7.21
CA LEU A 19 -23.42 -5.42 -8.41
C LEU A 19 -22.93 -6.09 -9.70
N PHE A 20 -22.16 -7.17 -9.62
CA PHE A 20 -21.63 -7.84 -10.81
C PHE A 20 -22.21 -9.25 -10.95
N SER A 21 -23.24 -9.35 -11.79
CA SER A 21 -23.77 -10.62 -12.28
C SER A 21 -22.70 -11.36 -13.09
N SER A 22 -22.44 -12.59 -12.69
CA SER A 22 -21.61 -13.54 -13.41
C SER A 22 -22.26 -13.90 -14.76
N THR A 23 -21.69 -13.39 -15.85
CA THR A 23 -21.85 -14.00 -17.17
C THR A 23 -20.65 -14.89 -17.43
N SER A 24 -20.92 -16.19 -17.46
CA SER A 24 -20.01 -17.27 -17.85
C SER A 24 -19.55 -17.12 -19.29
N ASN A 25 -18.23 -17.07 -19.51
CA ASN A 25 -17.57 -17.47 -20.74
C ASN A 25 -16.19 -18.06 -20.42
N GLU A 26 -15.90 -19.15 -21.10
CA GLU A 26 -14.77 -20.08 -20.91
C GLU A 26 -13.40 -19.47 -21.26
N ASP A 27 -12.37 -20.07 -20.64
CA ASP A 27 -10.97 -20.18 -21.07
C ASP A 27 -10.09 -18.93 -21.20
N ASN A 28 -10.03 -18.15 -20.12
CA ASN A 28 -8.74 -17.64 -19.63
C ASN A 28 -8.81 -17.65 -18.10
N VAL A 29 -8.13 -18.59 -17.44
CA VAL A 29 -8.02 -18.61 -15.98
C VAL A 29 -7.10 -17.46 -15.56
N ALA A 30 -7.61 -16.23 -15.68
CA ALA A 30 -7.09 -15.09 -14.96
C ALA A 30 -7.39 -15.38 -13.49
N THR A 31 -6.41 -15.95 -12.80
CA THR A 31 -6.47 -16.16 -11.36
C THR A 31 -6.73 -14.81 -10.70
N VAL A 32 -7.98 -14.58 -10.28
CA VAL A 32 -8.35 -13.39 -9.53
C VAL A 32 -7.71 -13.55 -8.15
N TYR A 33 -6.60 -12.86 -7.93
CA TYR A 33 -5.95 -12.82 -6.62
C TYR A 33 -6.78 -11.96 -5.67
N ALA A 34 -6.97 -12.46 -4.46
CA ALA A 34 -7.69 -11.72 -3.42
C ALA A 34 -6.90 -10.44 -3.07
N PHE A 35 -7.59 -9.30 -3.08
CA PHE A 35 -7.04 -8.01 -2.68
C PHE A 35 -6.52 -8.06 -1.25
N ILE A 36 -5.22 -7.80 -1.05
CA ILE A 36 -4.59 -7.76 0.27
C ILE A 36 -4.50 -6.29 0.72
N SER A 37 -5.02 -5.95 1.90
CA SER A 37 -5.07 -4.55 2.40
C SER A 37 -3.71 -3.82 2.49
N LYS A 38 -2.59 -4.56 2.42
CA LYS A 38 -1.22 -4.02 2.32
C LYS A 38 -0.83 -3.54 0.93
N GLU A 39 -1.65 -3.80 -0.09
CA GLU A 39 -1.40 -3.42 -1.49
C GLU A 39 -1.38 -1.91 -1.75
N VAL A 40 -1.68 -1.06 -0.77
CA VAL A 40 -1.54 0.39 -0.90
C VAL A 40 -0.12 0.86 -0.63
N ASP A 41 0.61 0.11 0.21
CA ASP A 41 1.90 0.51 0.81
C ASP A 41 2.96 -0.59 0.61
N MET A 42 3.12 -1.02 -0.64
CA MET A 42 4.01 -2.13 -0.99
C MET A 42 5.47 -1.67 -1.13
N MET A 43 6.40 -2.46 -0.60
CA MET A 43 7.84 -2.33 -0.82
C MET A 43 8.38 -3.55 -1.57
N PRO A 44 9.62 -3.54 -2.11
CA PRO A 44 10.15 -4.68 -2.86
C PRO A 44 10.20 -6.01 -2.09
N GLY A 45 10.31 -5.95 -0.77
CA GLY A 45 10.25 -7.13 0.10
C GLY A 45 8.85 -7.73 0.23
N ASP A 46 7.81 -7.00 -0.16
CA ASP A 46 6.41 -7.44 -0.14
C ASP A 46 5.95 -7.98 -1.50
N TRP A 47 6.82 -7.97 -2.52
CA TRP A 47 6.52 -8.56 -3.82
C TRP A 47 6.37 -10.07 -3.70
N ARG A 48 5.45 -10.62 -4.50
CA ARG A 48 5.22 -12.05 -4.52
C ARG A 48 6.46 -12.82 -4.99
N ASP A 49 7.08 -12.37 -6.07
CA ASP A 49 8.30 -12.94 -6.64
C ASP A 49 9.43 -11.90 -6.56
N PRO A 50 10.36 -12.03 -5.60
CA PRO A 50 11.42 -11.06 -5.40
C PRO A 50 12.26 -10.85 -6.65
N GLY A 51 12.44 -9.59 -7.03
CA GLY A 51 13.21 -9.22 -8.22
C GLY A 51 12.46 -9.36 -9.56
N ASN A 52 11.22 -9.88 -9.56
CA ASN A 52 10.37 -10.01 -10.74
C ASN A 52 8.95 -9.47 -10.46
N PRO A 53 8.81 -8.16 -10.21
CA PRO A 53 7.51 -7.58 -9.85
C PRO A 53 6.54 -7.63 -11.03
N SER A 54 5.27 -7.89 -10.74
CA SER A 54 4.20 -7.61 -11.68
C SER A 54 4.08 -6.10 -11.93
N PRO A 55 3.48 -5.67 -13.05
CA PRO A 55 3.26 -4.25 -13.34
C PRO A 55 2.48 -3.51 -12.23
N TYR A 56 1.58 -4.22 -11.54
CA TYR A 56 0.84 -3.66 -10.40
C TYR A 56 1.76 -3.42 -9.20
N GLU A 57 2.52 -4.44 -8.79
CA GLU A 57 3.44 -4.36 -7.65
C GLU A 57 4.47 -3.26 -7.88
N LEU A 58 5.04 -3.17 -9.09
CA LEU A 58 6.00 -2.13 -9.45
C LEU A 58 5.38 -0.73 -9.35
N ARG A 59 4.19 -0.52 -9.92
CA ARG A 59 3.49 0.78 -9.85
C ARG A 59 3.19 1.20 -8.41
N THR A 60 2.62 0.29 -7.62
CA THR A 60 2.32 0.53 -6.22
C THR A 60 3.59 0.86 -5.43
N THR A 61 4.66 0.11 -5.64
CA THR A 61 5.94 0.33 -4.96
C THR A 61 6.55 1.68 -5.31
N ILE A 62 6.50 2.08 -6.58
CA ILE A 62 6.93 3.41 -7.04
C ILE A 62 6.10 4.51 -6.36
N HIS A 63 4.76 4.36 -6.32
CA HIS A 63 3.88 5.32 -5.67
C HIS A 63 4.16 5.44 -4.17
N THR A 64 4.35 4.30 -3.50
CA THR A 64 4.69 4.23 -2.08
C THR A 64 6.02 4.93 -1.82
N CYS A 65 7.05 4.62 -2.62
CA CYS A 65 8.37 5.23 -2.51
C CYS A 65 8.31 6.77 -2.63
N LYS A 66 7.57 7.30 -3.62
CA LYS A 66 7.38 8.75 -3.80
C LYS A 66 6.68 9.38 -2.58
N ARG A 67 5.62 8.73 -2.09
CA ARG A 67 4.85 9.22 -0.94
C ARG A 67 5.72 9.29 0.33
N VAL A 68 6.45 8.21 0.63
CA VAL A 68 7.32 8.14 1.81
C VAL A 68 8.48 9.14 1.68
N TRP A 69 9.04 9.34 0.49
CA TRP A 69 10.06 10.35 0.26
C TRP A 69 9.54 11.76 0.58
N GLN A 70 8.34 12.10 0.12
CA GLN A 70 7.72 13.39 0.41
C GLN A 70 7.47 13.57 1.91
N LEU A 71 6.96 12.54 2.59
CA LEU A 71 6.75 12.58 4.05
C LEU A 71 8.07 12.82 4.81
N ASN A 72 9.18 12.21 4.38
CA ASN A 72 10.48 12.47 5.00
C ASN A 72 10.96 13.90 4.71
N LYS A 73 10.74 14.43 3.50
CA LYS A 73 11.05 15.84 3.18
C LYS A 73 10.27 16.80 4.07
N ASP A 74 8.98 16.55 4.26
CA ASP A 74 8.11 17.37 5.12
C ASP A 74 8.54 17.26 6.59
N ALA A 75 8.92 16.06 7.04
CA ALA A 75 9.39 15.81 8.39
C ALA A 75 10.66 16.60 8.75
N LEU A 76 11.54 16.92 7.79
CA LEU A 76 12.73 17.75 8.04
C LEU A 76 12.41 19.16 8.57
N SER A 77 11.18 19.64 8.36
CA SER A 77 10.72 20.93 8.89
C SER A 77 10.21 20.85 10.34
N HIS A 78 10.03 19.64 10.88
CA HIS A 78 9.48 19.43 12.21
C HIS A 78 10.57 19.62 13.29
N PRO A 79 10.29 20.36 14.40
CA PRO A 79 11.28 20.66 15.43
C PRO A 79 11.86 19.42 16.13
N ASP A 80 11.05 18.38 16.30
CA ASP A 80 11.46 17.11 16.93
C ASP A 80 12.03 16.08 15.95
N CYS A 81 12.33 16.48 14.71
CA CYS A 81 12.82 15.57 13.69
C CYS A 81 14.26 15.12 13.98
N ASP A 82 14.48 13.80 13.92
CA ASP A 82 15.83 13.26 13.78
C ASP A 82 16.32 13.52 12.35
N ILE A 83 17.07 14.63 12.19
CA ILE A 83 17.52 15.12 10.89
C ILE A 83 18.44 14.09 10.22
N GLU A 84 19.35 13.46 10.96
CA GLU A 84 20.33 12.54 10.38
C GLU A 84 19.64 11.27 9.87
N ALA A 85 18.78 10.67 10.68
CA ALA A 85 18.01 9.50 10.28
C ALA A 85 17.08 9.80 9.09
N THR A 86 16.41 10.96 9.11
CA THR A 86 15.49 11.36 8.04
C THR A 86 16.22 11.63 6.73
N GLN A 87 17.39 12.29 6.77
CA GLN A 87 18.23 12.47 5.59
C GLN A 87 18.78 11.15 5.05
N TYR A 88 19.15 10.21 5.92
CA TYR A 88 19.54 8.86 5.51
C TYR A 88 18.40 8.14 4.80
N ASN A 89 17.19 8.16 5.37
CA ASN A 89 16.00 7.56 4.78
C ASN A 89 15.70 8.13 3.38
N ILE A 90 15.81 9.45 3.22
CA ILE A 90 15.65 10.10 1.91
C ILE A 90 16.63 9.54 0.88
N LYS A 91 17.92 9.41 1.23
CA LYS A 91 18.94 8.86 0.33
C LYS A 91 18.66 7.40 -0.04
N VAL A 92 18.20 6.60 0.93
CA VAL A 92 17.82 5.21 0.69
C VAL A 92 16.64 5.13 -0.28
N LEU A 93 15.62 5.97 -0.08
CA LEU A 93 14.44 6.02 -0.96
C LEU A 93 14.80 6.52 -2.37
N GLU A 94 15.69 7.49 -2.51
CA GLU A 94 16.18 7.97 -3.81
C GLU A 94 16.91 6.85 -4.56
N LYS A 95 17.79 6.10 -3.86
CA LYS A 95 18.47 4.94 -4.45
C LYS A 95 17.49 3.85 -4.86
N LEU A 96 16.52 3.55 -4.01
CA LEU A 96 15.47 2.58 -4.32
C LEU A 96 14.67 3.02 -5.54
N TYR A 97 14.28 4.29 -5.63
CA TYR A 97 13.52 4.81 -6.76
C TYR A 97 14.27 4.61 -8.08
N ILE A 98 15.56 4.88 -8.13
CA ILE A 98 16.40 4.65 -9.32
C ILE A 98 16.35 3.17 -9.71
N GLN A 99 16.54 2.26 -8.76
CA GLN A 99 16.46 0.82 -9.01
C GLN A 99 15.07 0.39 -9.53
N LEU A 100 14.00 1.01 -9.05
CA LEU A 100 12.65 0.75 -9.54
C LEU A 100 12.43 1.29 -10.97
N MET A 101 13.13 2.36 -11.38
CA MET A 101 13.05 2.85 -12.76
C MET A 101 13.73 1.90 -13.76
N ASP A 102 14.75 1.15 -13.34
CA ASP A 102 15.40 0.16 -14.20
C ASP A 102 14.41 -0.93 -14.67
N TYR A 103 13.39 -1.26 -13.87
CA TYR A 103 12.30 -2.17 -14.24
C TYR A 103 11.33 -1.60 -15.29
N LEU A 104 11.38 -0.29 -15.56
CA LEU A 104 10.50 0.36 -16.55
C LEU A 104 11.18 0.49 -17.93
N VAL A 105 12.48 0.20 -18.02
CA VAL A 105 13.24 0.25 -19.27
C VAL A 105 13.31 -1.18 -19.83
N GLU A 106 12.25 -1.58 -20.54
CA GLU A 106 12.27 -2.70 -21.48
C GLU A 106 12.54 -2.19 -22.91
#